data_AF-A0A1Y1KWU5-F1
#
_entry.id   AF-A0A1Y1KWU5-F1
#
_cell.length_a   1.000
_cell.length_b   1.000
_cell.length_c   1.000
_cell.angle_alpha   90.00
_cell.angle_beta   90.00
_cell.angle_gamma   90.00
#
_symmetry.space_group_name_H-M   'P 1'
#
loop_
_entity.id
_entity.type
_entity.pdbx_description
1 polymer ?
#
loop_
_entity_poly.entity_id
_entity_poly.type
_entity_poly.pdbx_seq_one_letter_code
_entity_poly.pdbx_strand_id
1 'polypeptide(L)'
;ICRTCLKDEQELSPVFDTEAASMLEDCRFMKVSPQDSLPQNICIKCYQLLVQCYNFKKQCEQSEITLAQMQKIDAKTFHCGACGKTFDSNAKLKSHMLSVHELRCFNCDGVFVSSYDLDSHSCGFRR
;
A
#
# COMPACT_ATOMS: atom_id res chain seq x y z
N ILE A 1 12.91 28.40 28.98
CA ILE A 1 13.60 27.13 28.58
C ILE A 1 12.63 26.20 27.85
N CYS A 2 13.03 25.71 26.67
CA CYS A 2 12.30 24.75 25.83
C CYS A 2 12.58 23.29 26.20
N ARG A 3 11.56 22.43 26.21
CA ARG A 3 11.62 20.97 26.46
C ARG A 3 12.55 20.24 25.51
N THR A 4 12.54 20.62 24.24
CA THR A 4 13.18 19.85 23.17
C THR A 4 14.63 20.25 22.96
N CYS A 5 14.92 21.55 22.84
CA CYS A 5 16.28 22.03 22.59
C CYS A 5 17.04 22.46 23.86
N LEU A 6 16.35 22.52 25.01
CA LEU A 6 16.90 22.96 26.30
C LEU A 6 17.46 24.40 26.31
N LYS A 7 17.19 25.19 25.27
CA LYS A 7 17.58 26.60 25.18
C LYS A 7 16.52 27.49 25.81
N ASP A 8 16.95 28.66 26.27
CA ASP A 8 16.03 29.73 26.62
C ASP A 8 15.59 30.46 25.36
N GLU A 9 14.29 30.49 25.10
CA GLU A 9 13.68 31.02 23.88
C GLU A 9 12.52 31.93 24.29
N GLN A 10 12.24 32.95 23.48
CA GLN A 10 11.24 33.98 23.80
C GLN A 10 9.81 33.51 23.55
N GLU A 11 9.60 32.71 22.49
CA GLU A 11 8.28 32.23 22.09
C GLU A 11 8.13 30.75 22.47
N LEU A 12 7.46 30.53 23.58
CA LEU A 12 7.23 29.23 24.20
C LEU A 12 5.73 28.93 24.29
N SER A 13 5.35 27.71 23.95
CA SER A 13 3.99 27.19 24.09
C SER A 13 3.97 26.04 25.10
N PRO A 14 2.93 25.90 25.94
CA PRO A 14 2.83 24.77 26.85
C PRO A 14 2.72 23.44 26.10
N VAL A 15 3.47 22.43 26.54
CA VAL A 15 3.54 21.13 25.85
C VAL A 15 2.20 20.38 25.87
N PHE A 16 1.45 20.50 26.97
CA PHE A 16 0.16 19.80 27.16
C PHE A 16 -1.07 20.58 26.67
N ASP A 17 -0.90 21.87 26.33
CA ASP A 17 -1.97 22.68 25.71
C ASP A 17 -1.91 22.60 24.16
N THR A 18 -1.03 21.73 23.63
CA THR A 18 -0.84 21.47 22.20
C THR A 18 -0.73 19.98 21.96
N GLU A 19 -0.68 19.57 20.69
CA GLU A 19 -0.41 18.18 20.30
C GLU A 19 1.07 17.77 20.49
N ALA A 20 1.92 18.66 20.99
CA ALA A 20 3.36 18.40 21.11
C ALA A 20 3.68 17.19 21.99
N ALA A 21 2.93 16.96 23.08
CA ALA A 21 3.16 15.82 23.98
C ALA A 21 3.03 14.47 23.26
N SER A 22 1.91 14.22 22.59
CA SER A 22 1.67 12.98 21.85
C SER A 22 2.64 12.82 20.68
N MET A 23 2.91 13.91 19.95
CA MET A 23 3.85 13.90 18.84
C MET A 23 5.28 13.57 19.28
N LEU A 24 5.72 14.06 20.44
CA LEU A 24 7.04 13.75 21.00
C LEU A 24 7.17 12.27 21.35
N GLU A 25 6.15 11.70 22.00
CA GLU A 25 6.11 10.27 22.36
C GLU A 25 6.05 9.37 21.12
N ASP A 26 5.31 9.79 20.09
CA ASP A 26 5.21 9.06 18.82
C ASP A 26 6.50 9.16 18.00
N CYS A 27 7.16 10.32 17.93
CA CYS A 27 8.35 10.50 17.09
C CYS A 27 9.64 9.94 17.71
N ARG A 28 9.72 9.84 19.05
CA ARG A 28 10.93 9.35 19.76
C ARG A 28 10.53 8.79 21.14
N PHE A 29 11.31 7.87 21.70
CA PHE A 29 11.13 7.30 23.06
C PHE A 29 11.28 8.31 24.24
N MET A 30 10.98 9.59 24.06
CA MET A 30 10.90 10.54 25.19
C MET A 30 9.50 10.49 25.77
N LYS A 31 9.36 9.94 26.99
CA LYS A 31 8.14 10.05 27.78
C LYS A 31 7.98 11.50 28.27
N VAL A 32 6.79 12.07 28.09
CA VAL A 32 6.49 13.44 28.52
C VAL A 32 5.42 13.38 29.59
N SER A 33 5.70 13.89 30.79
CA SER A 33 4.76 13.85 31.92
C SER A 33 4.61 15.22 32.58
N PRO A 34 3.38 15.62 32.94
CA PRO A 34 3.17 16.87 33.68
C PRO A 34 3.75 16.83 35.09
N GLN A 35 4.09 15.64 35.61
CA GLN A 35 4.66 15.44 36.94
C GLN A 35 6.19 15.30 36.92
N ASP A 36 6.85 15.37 35.77
CA ASP A 36 8.30 15.29 35.71
C ASP A 36 8.99 16.62 36.07
N SER A 37 10.25 16.54 36.49
CA SER A 37 11.06 17.69 36.90
C SER A 37 11.73 18.42 35.72
N LEU A 38 11.15 18.32 34.52
CA LEU A 38 11.72 18.82 33.28
C LEU A 38 10.88 20.00 32.71
N PRO A 39 11.40 20.79 31.74
CA PRO A 39 10.68 21.96 31.23
C PRO A 39 9.31 21.58 30.64
N GLN A 40 8.28 22.41 30.83
CA GLN A 40 6.91 22.11 30.38
C GLN A 40 6.44 22.96 29.18
N ASN A 41 7.38 23.56 28.46
CA ASN A 41 7.10 24.40 27.30
C ASN A 41 7.98 24.02 26.10
N ILE A 42 7.48 24.18 24.88
CA ILE A 42 8.20 23.98 23.62
C ILE A 42 8.29 25.29 22.84
N CYS A 43 9.43 25.59 22.22
CA CYS A 43 9.56 26.77 21.37
C CYS A 43 9.03 26.52 19.96
N ILE A 44 8.63 27.59 19.25
CA ILE A 44 8.06 27.51 17.89
C ILE A 44 8.96 26.73 16.93
N LYS A 45 10.27 26.98 16.96
CA LYS A 45 11.24 26.28 16.09
C LYS A 45 11.22 24.77 16.33
N CYS A 46 11.17 24.35 17.60
CA CYS A 46 11.12 22.93 17.95
C CYS A 46 9.75 22.31 17.61
N TYR A 47 8.67 23.05 17.82
CA TYR A 47 7.32 22.60 17.46
C TYR A 47 7.19 22.37 15.94
N GLN A 48 7.68 23.30 15.12
CA GLN A 48 7.65 23.16 13.66
C GLN A 48 8.45 21.94 13.17
N LEU A 49 9.66 21.73 13.71
CA LEU A 49 10.47 20.54 13.40
C LEU A 49 9.76 19.25 13.84
N LEU A 50 9.13 19.25 15.02
CA LEU A 50 8.36 18.13 15.53
C LEU A 50 7.19 17.77 14.59
N VAL A 51 6.44 18.77 14.14
CA VAL A 51 5.33 18.60 13.18
C VAL A 51 5.80 18.00 11.87
N GLN A 52 6.93 18.47 11.33
CA GLN A 52 7.51 17.90 10.12
C GLN A 52 7.92 16.44 10.30
N CYS A 53 8.62 16.12 11.39
CA CYS A 53 9.03 14.75 11.71
C CYS A 53 7.82 13.82 11.88
N TYR A 54 6.79 14.28 12.60
CA TYR A 54 5.57 13.50 12.85
C TYR A 54 4.81 13.20 11.57
N ASN A 55 4.59 14.22 10.73
CA ASN A 55 3.88 14.05 9.47
C ASN A 55 4.64 13.13 8.51
N PHE A 56 5.97 13.25 8.46
CA PHE A 56 6.80 12.34 7.68
C PHE A 56 6.70 10.90 8.19
N LYS A 57 6.75 10.68 9.51
CA LYS A 57 6.53 9.36 10.11
C LYS A 57 5.16 8.78 9.71
N LYS A 58 4.08 9.55 9.87
CA LYS A 58 2.72 9.12 9.48
C LYS A 58 2.63 8.79 7.99
N GLN A 59 3.31 9.56 7.15
CA GLN A 59 3.38 9.29 5.72
C GLN A 59 4.09 7.96 5.42
N CYS A 60 5.20 7.65 6.10
CA CYS A 60 5.88 6.37 5.97
C CYS A 60 4.98 5.20 6.40
N GLU A 61 4.33 5.29 7.57
CA GLU A 61 3.40 4.27 8.08
C GLU A 61 2.27 4.00 7.07
N GLN A 62 1.66 5.06 6.53
CA GLN A 62 0.60 4.94 5.54
C GLN A 62 1.12 4.34 4.22
N SER A 63 2.32 4.72 3.79
CA SER A 63 2.94 4.20 2.57
C SER A 63 3.20 2.70 2.70
N GLU A 64 3.66 2.22 3.85
CA GLU A 64 3.88 0.78 4.09
C GLU A 64 2.56 -0.02 3.99
N ILE A 65 1.48 0.49 4.60
CA ILE A 65 0.15 -0.13 4.50
C ILE A 65 -0.31 -0.20 3.04
N THR A 66 -0.20 0.92 2.31
CA THR A 66 -0.60 0.99 0.90
C THR A 66 0.22 0.05 0.03
N LEU A 67 1.54 0.01 0.20
CA LEU A 67 2.43 -0.90 -0.53
C LEU A 67 2.10 -2.37 -0.24
N ALA A 68 1.83 -2.72 1.02
CA ALA A 68 1.40 -4.06 1.40
C ALA A 68 0.05 -4.45 0.78
N GLN A 69 -0.87 -3.51 0.60
CA GLN A 69 -2.14 -3.74 -0.10
C GLN A 69 -1.95 -3.95 -1.60
N MET A 70 -1.10 -3.15 -2.25
CA MET A 70 -0.80 -3.29 -3.68
C MET A 70 -0.18 -4.64 -4.01
N GLN A 71 0.77 -5.13 -3.20
CA GLN A 71 1.35 -6.47 -3.38
C GLN A 71 0.29 -7.59 -3.31
N LYS A 72 -0.72 -7.45 -2.43
CA LYS A 72 -1.84 -8.40 -2.35
C LYS A 72 -2.76 -8.32 -3.56
N ILE A 73 -2.91 -7.16 -4.18
CA ILE A 73 -3.69 -6.99 -5.42
C ILE A 73 -2.97 -7.72 -6.56
N ASP A 74 -1.67 -7.48 -6.75
CA ASP A 74 -0.88 -8.15 -7.78
C ASP A 74 -0.97 -9.68 -7.65
N ALA A 75 -0.86 -10.21 -6.42
CA ALA A 75 -1.01 -11.64 -6.14
C ALA A 75 -2.42 -12.20 -6.41
N LYS A 76 -3.45 -11.37 -6.46
CA LYS A 76 -4.84 -11.76 -6.74
C LYS A 76 -5.25 -11.53 -8.19
N THR A 77 -4.37 -10.97 -9.02
CA THR A 77 -4.66 -10.71 -10.42
C THR A 77 -4.23 -11.87 -11.32
N PHE A 78 -4.98 -12.08 -12.40
CA PHE A 78 -4.76 -13.15 -13.37
C PHE A 78 -4.38 -12.52 -14.71
N HIS A 79 -3.20 -12.83 -15.25
CA HIS A 79 -2.74 -12.25 -16.50
C HIS A 79 -2.90 -13.23 -17.67
N CYS A 80 -3.22 -12.69 -18.85
CA CYS A 80 -3.22 -13.42 -20.10
C CYS A 80 -1.77 -13.59 -20.58
N GLY A 81 -1.29 -14.84 -20.70
CA GLY A 81 0.05 -15.12 -21.20
C GLY A 81 0.28 -14.76 -22.69
N ALA A 82 -0.79 -14.58 -23.47
CA ALA A 82 -0.69 -14.28 -24.90
C ALA A 82 -0.58 -12.77 -25.19
N CYS A 83 -1.27 -11.91 -24.43
CA CYS A 83 -1.31 -10.46 -24.67
C CYS A 83 -0.96 -9.59 -23.46
N GLY A 84 -0.69 -10.19 -22.30
CA GLY A 84 -0.30 -9.48 -21.07
C GLY A 84 -1.44 -8.76 -20.34
N LYS A 85 -2.69 -8.84 -20.81
CA LYS A 85 -3.84 -8.22 -20.12
C LYS A 85 -4.09 -8.84 -18.75
N THR A 86 -4.35 -8.01 -17.76
CA THR A 86 -4.60 -8.44 -16.37
C THR A 86 -6.09 -8.38 -16.02
N PHE A 87 -6.56 -9.36 -15.24
CA PHE A 87 -7.95 -9.53 -14.82
C PHE A 87 -8.04 -9.69 -13.30
N ASP A 88 -9.11 -9.18 -12.70
CA ASP A 88 -9.39 -9.28 -11.26
C ASP A 88 -9.89 -10.67 -10.82
N SER A 89 -10.15 -11.58 -11.76
CA SER A 89 -10.68 -12.90 -11.50
C SER A 89 -10.38 -13.89 -12.63
N ASN A 90 -10.21 -15.15 -12.27
CA ASN A 90 -9.96 -16.23 -13.23
C ASN A 90 -11.14 -16.41 -14.21
N ALA A 91 -12.38 -16.15 -13.79
CA ALA A 91 -13.55 -16.24 -14.65
C ALA A 91 -13.49 -15.21 -15.81
N LYS A 92 -13.08 -13.98 -15.52
CA LYS A 92 -12.89 -12.95 -16.55
C LYS A 92 -11.71 -13.26 -17.48
N LEU A 93 -10.61 -13.80 -16.94
CA LEU A 93 -9.51 -14.27 -17.78
C LEU A 93 -9.98 -15.38 -18.74
N LYS A 94 -10.72 -16.39 -18.25
CA LYS A 94 -11.28 -17.46 -19.11
C LYS A 94 -12.20 -16.92 -20.20
N SER A 95 -13.10 -16.00 -19.86
CA SER A 95 -13.99 -15.36 -20.84
C SER A 95 -13.22 -14.53 -21.87
N HIS A 96 -12.15 -13.85 -21.45
CA HIS A 96 -11.25 -13.15 -22.36
C HIS A 96 -10.53 -14.12 -23.31
N MET A 97 -9.98 -15.22 -22.79
CA MET A 97 -9.34 -16.24 -23.63
C MET A 97 -10.31 -16.83 -24.66
N LEU A 98 -11.57 -17.07 -24.27
CA LEU A 98 -12.62 -17.53 -25.19
C LEU A 98 -12.97 -16.52 -26.28
N SER A 99 -13.03 -15.23 -25.96
CA SER A 99 -13.56 -14.21 -26.88
C SER A 99 -12.50 -13.56 -27.76
N VAL A 100 -11.24 -13.56 -27.33
CA VAL A 100 -10.14 -12.84 -28.01
C VAL A 100 -9.07 -13.80 -28.54
N HIS A 101 -8.84 -14.91 -27.84
CA HIS A 101 -7.80 -15.89 -28.17
C HIS A 101 -8.39 -17.27 -28.44
N GLU A 102 -9.62 -17.31 -28.97
CA GLU A 102 -10.29 -18.56 -29.35
C GLU A 102 -9.39 -19.41 -30.24
N LEU A 103 -9.18 -20.66 -29.81
CA LEU A 103 -8.54 -21.67 -30.63
C LEU A 103 -9.63 -22.55 -31.22
N ARG A 104 -9.64 -22.70 -32.54
CA ARG A 104 -10.65 -23.47 -33.27
C ARG A 104 -10.06 -24.77 -33.77
N CYS A 105 -10.81 -25.86 -33.65
CA CYS A 105 -10.46 -27.09 -34.36
C CYS A 105 -10.62 -26.84 -35.86
N PHE A 106 -9.68 -27.32 -36.67
CA PHE A 106 -9.80 -27.22 -38.13
C PHE A 106 -10.83 -28.20 -38.70
N ASN A 107 -11.10 -29.28 -37.97
CA ASN A 107 -11.91 -30.41 -38.45
C ASN A 107 -13.32 -30.46 -37.85
N CYS A 108 -13.66 -29.55 -36.93
CA CYS A 108 -15.02 -29.38 -36.41
C CYS A 108 -15.21 -27.95 -35.88
N ASP A 109 -16.44 -27.57 -35.55
CA ASP A 109 -16.75 -26.25 -34.98
C ASP A 109 -16.38 -26.11 -33.48
N GLY A 110 -15.47 -26.95 -32.98
CA GLY A 110 -15.00 -26.91 -31.61
C GLY A 110 -14.15 -25.66 -31.31
N VAL A 111 -14.46 -24.97 -30.21
CA VAL A 111 -13.74 -23.78 -29.72
C VAL A 111 -13.12 -24.07 -28.36
N PHE A 112 -11.86 -23.68 -28.17
CA PHE A 112 -11.03 -24.04 -27.02
C PHE A 112 -10.34 -22.81 -26.42
N VAL A 113 -10.09 -22.87 -25.10
CA VAL A 113 -9.50 -21.78 -24.30
C VAL A 113 -7.99 -21.89 -24.12
N SER A 114 -7.40 -23.03 -24.48
CA SER A 114 -5.98 -23.30 -24.36
C SER A 114 -5.53 -24.26 -25.46
N SER A 115 -4.24 -24.22 -25.81
CA SER A 115 -3.67 -25.17 -26.78
C SER A 115 -3.78 -26.61 -26.27
N TYR A 116 -3.64 -26.83 -24.96
CA TYR A 116 -3.82 -28.15 -24.35
C TYR A 116 -5.23 -28.73 -24.58
N ASP A 117 -6.28 -27.91 -24.43
CA ASP A 117 -7.66 -28.35 -24.64
C ASP A 117 -7.93 -28.65 -26.14
N LEU A 118 -7.28 -27.92 -27.05
CA LEU A 118 -7.31 -28.21 -28.48
C LEU A 118 -6.51 -29.47 -28.85
N ASP A 119 -5.34 -29.67 -28.25
CA ASP A 119 -4.46 -30.81 -28.55
C ASP A 119 -5.02 -32.13 -28.00
N SER A 120 -5.69 -32.07 -26.83
CA SER A 120 -6.37 -33.22 -26.23
C SER A 120 -7.76 -33.48 -26.83
N HIS A 121 -8.26 -32.58 -27.67
CA HIS A 121 -9.52 -32.78 -28.37
C HIS A 121 -9.36 -33.81 -29.50
N SER A 122 -10.00 -34.96 -29.32
CA SER A 122 -10.16 -35.95 -30.38
C SER A 122 -11.42 -35.65 -31.21
N CYS A 123 -11.22 -35.06 -32.38
CA CYS A 123 -12.28 -34.79 -33.34
C CYS A 123 -12.85 -36.09 -33.94
N GLY A 124 -14.15 -36.33 -33.79
CA GLY A 124 -14.84 -37.54 -34.25
C GLY A 124 -15.07 -37.65 -35.77
N PHE A 125 -14.60 -36.68 -36.57
CA PHE A 125 -14.66 -36.78 -38.03
C PHE A 125 -13.53 -37.67 -38.56
N ARG A 126 -13.87 -38.95 -38.78
CA ARG A 126 -13.14 -39.83 -39.70
C ARG A 126 -13.34 -39.29 -41.12
N ARG A 127 -12.24 -39.16 -41.88
CA ARG A 127 -12.32 -39.28 -43.34
C ARG A 127 -12.81 -40.68 -43.71
#